data_AF-A0A1H7LUF5-F1
#
_entry.id   AF-A0A1H7LUF5-F1
#
_cell.length_a   1.000
_cell.length_b   1.000
_cell.length_c   1.000
_cell.angle_alpha   90.00
_cell.angle_beta   90.00
_cell.angle_gamma   90.00
#
_symmetry.space_group_name_H-M   'P 1'
#
loop_
_entity.id
_entity.type
_entity.pdbx_description
1 polymer ?
#
loop_
_entity_poly.entity_id
_entity_poly.type
_entity_poly.pdbx_seq_one_letter_code
_entity_poly.pdbx_strand_id
1 'polypeptide(L)'
;MLTIHTGTNHDAVAVEGDRIAAVAAVDVLRADYPGARVREWPGELRTGTGWETALPEAPSPRERVHCLLLRGVTAVAPGPLGDDPGLAPAAARVGLPVGTPTPLTAGARADFAVFAPDGSCLATVLAGRLVHRRK
;
A
#
# COMPACT_ATOMS: atom_id res chain seq x y z
N MET A 1 -10.92 -13.62 -5.28
CA MET A 1 -9.74 -14.48 -5.05
C MET A 1 -8.91 -13.84 -3.94
N LEU A 2 -8.80 -14.54 -2.81
CA LEU A 2 -8.05 -14.05 -1.65
C LEU A 2 -6.54 -14.15 -1.90
N THR A 3 -5.80 -13.11 -1.52
CA THR A 3 -4.33 -13.07 -1.60
C THR A 3 -3.72 -12.84 -0.22
N ILE A 4 -2.80 -13.69 0.22
CA ILE A 4 -2.01 -13.47 1.42
C ILE A 4 -0.72 -12.75 1.02
N HIS A 5 -0.45 -11.61 1.65
CA HIS A 5 0.82 -10.91 1.56
C HIS A 5 1.63 -11.20 2.83
N THR A 6 2.87 -11.65 2.70
CA THR A 6 3.75 -11.98 3.84
C THR A 6 4.96 -11.05 3.87
N GLY A 7 5.39 -10.65 5.06
CA GLY A 7 6.65 -9.93 5.29
C GLY A 7 7.67 -10.77 6.07
N THR A 8 8.88 -10.24 6.22
CA THR A 8 9.95 -10.85 7.03
C THR A 8 9.71 -10.75 8.54
N ASN A 9 8.77 -9.90 8.96
CA ASN A 9 8.31 -9.77 10.34
C ASN A 9 7.35 -10.88 10.78
N HIS A 10 7.16 -11.93 9.97
CA HIS A 10 6.18 -13.01 10.16
C HIS A 10 4.71 -12.57 10.20
N ASP A 11 4.44 -11.27 10.17
CA ASP A 11 3.11 -10.70 9.94
C ASP A 11 2.66 -10.94 8.49
N ALA A 12 1.39 -11.26 8.34
CA ALA A 12 0.76 -11.44 7.06
C ALA A 12 -0.63 -10.79 7.02
N VAL A 13 -1.03 -10.37 5.83
CA VAL A 13 -2.32 -9.73 5.56
C VAL A 13 -3.03 -10.52 4.47
N ALA A 14 -4.20 -11.07 4.82
CA ALA A 14 -5.12 -11.66 3.87
C ALA A 14 -5.98 -10.54 3.26
N VAL A 15 -5.99 -10.46 1.94
CA VAL A 15 -6.71 -9.44 1.17
C VAL A 15 -7.75 -10.09 0.28
N GLU A 16 -9.00 -9.63 0.39
CA GLU A 16 -10.09 -10.00 -0.50
C GLU A 16 -10.72 -8.75 -1.10
N GLY A 17 -10.70 -8.65 -2.44
CA GLY A 17 -11.15 -7.44 -3.12
C GLY A 17 -10.34 -6.22 -2.71
N ASP A 18 -11.01 -5.23 -2.12
CA ASP A 18 -10.39 -4.00 -1.61
C ASP A 18 -10.21 -3.99 -0.08
N ARG A 19 -10.51 -5.11 0.61
CA ARG A 19 -10.49 -5.20 2.08
C ARG A 19 -9.48 -6.19 2.61
N ILE A 20 -9.06 -5.91 3.84
CA ILE A 20 -8.31 -6.84 4.67
C ILE A 20 -9.32 -7.85 5.25
N ALA A 21 -9.19 -9.11 4.87
CA ALA A 21 -9.99 -10.20 5.43
C ALA A 21 -9.48 -10.57 6.84
N ALA A 22 -8.16 -10.64 7.02
CA ALA A 22 -7.53 -10.94 8.30
C ALA A 22 -6.08 -10.43 8.35
N VAL A 23 -5.59 -10.20 9.57
CA VAL A 23 -4.18 -9.92 9.87
C VAL A 23 -3.76 -10.89 10.97
N ALA A 24 -2.75 -11.72 10.70
CA ALA A 24 -2.23 -12.69 11.66
C ALA A 24 -0.82 -13.15 11.23
N ALA A 25 -0.22 -14.03 12.03
CA ALA A 25 1.01 -14.71 11.63
C ALA A 25 0.82 -15.49 10.32
N VAL A 26 1.87 -15.58 9.51
CA VAL A 26 1.85 -16.22 8.19
C VAL A 26 1.29 -17.65 8.21
N ASP A 27 1.68 -18.46 9.20
CA ASP A 27 1.27 -19.87 9.29
C ASP A 27 -0.22 -20.00 9.62
N VAL A 28 -0.76 -19.09 10.44
CA VAL A 28 -2.19 -19.03 10.76
C VAL A 28 -2.99 -18.72 9.50
N LEU A 29 -2.62 -17.70 8.74
CA LEU A 29 -3.34 -17.36 7.51
C LEU A 29 -3.24 -18.44 6.43
N ARG A 30 -2.10 -19.14 6.33
CA ARG A 30 -1.94 -20.27 5.41
C ARG A 30 -2.85 -21.44 5.77
N ALA A 31 -3.03 -21.71 7.06
CA ALA A 31 -3.93 -22.75 7.55
C ALA A 31 -5.40 -22.38 7.35
N ASP A 32 -5.77 -21.13 7.66
CA ASP A 32 -7.16 -20.64 7.54
C ASP A 32 -7.60 -20.49 6.07
N TYR A 33 -6.66 -20.16 5.17
CA TYR A 33 -6.95 -19.93 3.75
C TYR A 33 -6.03 -20.76 2.84
N PRO A 34 -6.15 -22.10 2.82
CA PRO A 34 -5.22 -22.98 2.11
C PRO A 34 -5.25 -22.82 0.57
N GLY A 35 -6.34 -22.28 0.01
CA GLY A 35 -6.46 -21.97 -1.41
C GLY A 35 -6.05 -20.54 -1.79
N ALA A 36 -5.60 -19.74 -0.84
CA ALA A 36 -5.23 -18.35 -1.09
C ALA A 36 -3.98 -18.25 -1.97
N ARG A 37 -3.96 -17.25 -2.85
CA ARG A 37 -2.74 -16.92 -3.58
C ARG A 37 -1.75 -16.28 -2.61
N VAL A 38 -0.55 -16.83 -2.48
CA VAL A 38 0.48 -16.26 -1.59
C VAL A 38 1.43 -15.35 -2.38
N ARG A 39 1.73 -14.17 -1.81
CA ARG A 39 2.80 -13.26 -2.24
C ARG A 39 3.76 -13.08 -1.09
N GLU A 40 4.99 -13.55 -1.29
CA GLU A 40 6.07 -13.35 -0.34
C GLU A 40 6.91 -12.14 -0.73
N TRP A 41 7.30 -11.37 0.28
CA TRP A 41 8.12 -10.20 0.11
C TRP A 41 9.38 -10.27 0.98
N PRO A 42 10.56 -9.91 0.45
CA PRO A 42 11.81 -9.91 1.20
C PRO A 42 11.97 -8.61 2.02
N GLY A 43 10.94 -8.23 2.77
CA GLY A 43 10.94 -7.03 3.60
C GLY A 43 9.79 -7.01 4.61
N GLU A 44 9.80 -6.00 5.47
CA GLU A 44 8.81 -5.81 6.52
C GLU A 44 7.49 -5.30 5.92
N LEU A 45 6.40 -6.06 6.13
CA LEU A 45 5.06 -5.65 5.75
C LEU A 45 4.44 -4.86 6.90
N ARG A 46 4.03 -3.62 6.62
CA ARG A 46 3.42 -2.73 7.62
C ARG A 46 2.46 -1.72 7.00
N THR A 47 1.80 -0.94 7.86
CA THR A 47 1.05 0.25 7.43
C THR A 47 1.96 1.14 6.58
N GLY A 48 1.43 1.63 5.46
CA GLY A 48 2.17 2.54 4.58
C GLY A 48 2.37 3.92 5.20
N THR A 49 3.04 4.81 4.46
CA THR A 49 3.37 6.15 4.95
C THR A 49 2.32 7.19 4.53
N GLY A 50 2.20 8.25 5.31
CA GLY A 50 1.44 9.44 4.95
C GLY A 50 2.33 10.44 4.23
N TRP A 51 1.72 11.30 3.41
CA TRP A 51 2.41 12.41 2.76
C TRP A 51 1.71 13.74 3.05
N GLU A 52 2.44 14.68 3.64
CA GLU A 52 1.86 15.93 4.16
C GLU A 52 2.40 17.18 3.48
N THR A 53 3.48 17.05 2.71
CA THR A 53 4.19 18.16 2.06
C THR A 53 3.92 18.17 0.55
N ALA A 54 4.41 19.20 -0.15
CA ALA A 54 4.30 19.29 -1.61
C ALA A 54 4.79 17.99 -2.29
N LEU A 55 4.08 17.58 -3.34
CA LEU A 55 4.48 16.39 -4.10
C LEU A 55 5.81 16.64 -4.83
N PRO A 56 6.67 15.61 -4.93
CA PRO A 56 7.93 15.70 -5.67
C PRO A 56 7.73 16.28 -7.07
N GLU A 57 8.75 16.99 -7.55
CA GLU A 57 8.77 17.46 -8.93
C GLU A 57 8.93 16.26 -9.88
N ALA A 58 8.09 16.22 -10.92
CA ALA A 58 8.16 15.27 -12.01
C ALA A 58 7.41 15.84 -13.23
N PRO A 59 7.63 15.32 -14.45
CA PRO A 59 7.12 15.94 -15.67
C PRO A 59 5.59 16.00 -15.78
N SER A 60 4.86 15.17 -15.04
CA SER A 60 3.39 15.18 -15.04
C SER A 60 2.77 14.87 -13.67
N PRO A 61 1.52 15.30 -13.40
CA PRO A 61 0.80 14.96 -12.18
C PRO A 61 0.78 13.45 -11.87
N ARG A 62 0.70 12.60 -12.90
CA ARG A 62 0.73 11.14 -12.75
C ARG A 62 2.08 10.65 -12.27
N GLU A 63 3.17 11.19 -12.79
CA GLU A 63 4.52 10.85 -12.36
C GLU A 63 4.80 11.36 -10.95
N ARG A 64 4.31 12.55 -10.59
CA ARG A 64 4.41 13.09 -9.22
C ARG A 64 3.72 12.18 -8.20
N VAL A 65 2.49 11.73 -8.51
CA VAL A 65 1.78 10.72 -7.70
C VAL A 65 2.53 9.39 -7.68
N HIS A 66 3.07 8.95 -8.82
CA HIS A 66 3.84 7.72 -8.90
C HIS A 66 5.07 7.76 -7.98
N CYS A 67 5.78 8.89 -7.89
CA CYS A 67 6.90 9.07 -6.95
C CYS A 67 6.51 8.83 -5.48
N LEU A 68 5.26 9.09 -5.09
CA LEU A 68 4.76 8.75 -3.76
C LEU A 68 4.62 7.22 -3.59
N LEU A 69 4.08 6.55 -4.61
CA LEU A 69 3.90 5.09 -4.61
C LEU A 69 5.25 4.36 -4.53
N LEU A 70 6.32 4.91 -5.13
CA LEU A 70 7.68 4.40 -5.02
C LEU A 70 8.26 4.46 -3.59
N ARG A 71 7.59 5.20 -2.68
CA ARG A 71 8.04 5.44 -1.30
C ARG A 71 7.13 4.78 -0.25
N GLY A 72 6.19 3.94 -0.69
CA GLY A 72 5.25 3.28 0.22
C GLY A 72 4.15 4.19 0.76
N VAL A 73 3.89 5.32 0.09
CA VAL A 73 2.83 6.25 0.51
C VAL A 73 1.47 5.63 0.23
N THR A 74 0.61 5.64 1.26
CA THR A 74 -0.75 5.07 1.20
C THR A 74 -1.85 6.07 1.51
N ALA A 75 -1.51 7.29 1.94
CA ALA A 75 -2.46 8.39 2.08
C ALA A 75 -1.74 9.74 1.92
N VAL A 76 -2.46 10.75 1.46
CA VAL A 76 -1.96 12.12 1.30
C VAL A 76 -2.85 13.08 2.07
N ALA A 77 -2.28 14.05 2.77
CA ALA A 77 -3.06 15.10 3.43
C ALA A 77 -3.88 15.92 2.39
N PRO A 78 -4.95 16.62 2.80
CA PRO A 78 -5.79 17.40 1.88
C PRO A 78 -5.07 18.53 1.12
N GLY A 79 -3.97 19.08 1.66
CA GLY A 79 -3.25 20.21 1.08
C GLY A 79 -2.47 19.87 -0.21
N PRO A 80 -1.53 18.91 -0.17
CA PRO A 80 -0.61 18.66 -1.30
C PRO A 80 -1.24 18.33 -2.66
N LEU A 81 -2.47 17.84 -2.71
CA LEU A 81 -3.16 17.58 -3.97
C LEU A 81 -3.85 18.82 -4.56
N GLY A 82 -3.96 19.91 -3.79
CA GLY A 82 -4.57 21.17 -4.21
C GLY A 82 -3.67 22.08 -5.05
N ASP A 83 -2.35 21.84 -5.03
CA ASP A 83 -1.35 22.68 -5.71
C ASP A 83 -1.48 22.65 -7.24
N ASP A 84 -2.04 21.57 -7.80
CA ASP A 84 -2.17 21.35 -9.24
C ASP A 84 -3.46 20.54 -9.52
N PRO A 85 -4.37 21.03 -10.37
CA PRO A 85 -5.66 20.39 -10.64
C PRO A 85 -5.54 18.98 -11.25
N GLY A 86 -4.38 18.62 -11.82
CA GLY A 86 -4.11 17.29 -12.33
C GLY A 86 -3.77 16.25 -11.25
N LEU A 87 -3.43 16.67 -10.03
CA LEU A 87 -2.99 15.77 -8.95
C LEU A 87 -4.14 14.96 -8.36
N ALA A 88 -5.27 15.58 -8.04
CA ALA A 88 -6.41 14.87 -7.48
C ALA A 88 -6.95 13.76 -8.42
N PRO A 89 -7.15 14.00 -9.73
CA PRO A 89 -7.50 12.94 -10.68
C PRO A 89 -6.43 11.86 -10.82
N ALA A 90 -5.14 12.23 -10.76
CA ALA A 90 -4.04 11.26 -10.82
C ALA A 90 -4.02 10.35 -9.58
N ALA A 91 -4.20 10.90 -8.39
CA ALA A 91 -4.33 10.16 -7.14
C ALA A 91 -5.56 9.23 -7.15
N ALA A 92 -6.72 9.74 -7.58
CA ALA A 92 -7.95 8.96 -7.69
C ALA A 92 -7.80 7.75 -8.61
N ARG A 93 -7.09 7.90 -9.75
CA ARG A 93 -6.85 6.80 -10.71
C ARG A 93 -6.11 5.61 -10.08
N VAL A 94 -5.13 5.89 -9.22
CA VAL A 94 -4.39 4.84 -8.50
C VAL A 94 -5.06 4.47 -7.18
N GLY A 95 -6.13 5.15 -6.79
CA GLY A 95 -6.85 4.95 -5.54
C GLY A 95 -6.04 5.37 -4.31
N LEU A 96 -5.23 6.42 -4.42
CA LEU A 96 -4.53 7.01 -3.29
C LEU A 96 -5.50 7.95 -2.54
N PRO A 97 -5.89 7.64 -1.29
CA PRO A 97 -6.87 8.39 -0.54
C PRO A 97 -6.29 9.69 0.03
N VAL A 98 -7.18 10.66 0.25
CA VAL A 98 -6.90 11.85 1.06
C VAL A 98 -7.17 11.51 2.53
N GLY A 99 -6.21 11.77 3.41
CA GLY A 99 -6.30 11.47 4.84
C GLY A 99 -4.98 10.97 5.42
N THR A 100 -5.07 10.08 6.40
CA THR A 100 -3.93 9.43 7.05
C THR A 100 -3.88 7.93 6.73
N PRO A 101 -2.70 7.29 6.81
CA PRO A 101 -2.59 5.84 6.64
C PRO A 101 -3.49 5.09 7.62
N THR A 102 -4.19 4.07 7.13
CA THR A 102 -5.10 3.26 7.95
C THR A 102 -4.35 2.08 8.59
N PRO A 103 -4.55 1.78 9.88
CA PRO A 103 -3.98 0.60 10.52
C PRO A 103 -4.42 -0.72 9.85
N LEU A 104 -3.53 -1.71 9.84
CA LEU A 104 -3.82 -3.04 9.30
C LEU A 104 -4.77 -3.79 10.24
N THR A 105 -6.06 -3.72 9.95
CA THR A 105 -7.12 -4.33 10.75
C THR A 105 -8.13 -5.01 9.84
N ALA A 106 -8.74 -6.11 10.30
CA ALA A 106 -9.76 -6.80 9.52
C ALA A 106 -10.94 -5.86 9.21
N GLY A 107 -11.45 -5.91 7.98
CA GLY A 107 -12.49 -5.03 7.45
C GLY A 107 -11.99 -3.67 6.96
N ALA A 108 -10.77 -3.25 7.30
CA ALA A 108 -10.19 -2.03 6.78
C ALA A 108 -9.90 -2.14 5.27
N ARG A 109 -9.73 -0.99 4.62
CA ARG A 109 -9.24 -0.94 3.24
C ARG A 109 -7.83 -1.53 3.18
N ALA A 110 -7.56 -2.35 2.17
CA ALA A 110 -6.27 -3.00 2.00
C ALA A 110 -5.23 -2.03 1.43
N ASP A 111 -4.74 -1.15 2.30
CA ASP A 111 -3.70 -0.17 2.04
C ASP A 111 -2.48 -0.45 2.92
N PHE A 112 -1.36 -0.82 2.32
CA PHE A 112 -0.12 -1.14 3.04
C PHE A 112 1.09 -1.06 2.12
N ALA A 113 2.27 -1.09 2.73
CA ALA A 113 3.52 -1.12 2.00
C ALA A 113 4.49 -2.13 2.61
N VAL A 114 5.46 -2.55 1.79
CA VAL A 114 6.56 -3.40 2.21
C VAL A 114 7.85 -2.64 2.07
N PHE A 115 8.71 -2.71 3.08
CA PHE A 115 9.99 -2.01 3.13
C PHE A 115 11.16 -2.98 3.33
N ALA A 116 12.23 -2.77 2.57
CA ALA A 116 13.49 -3.47 2.78
C ALA A 116 14.20 -2.98 4.05
N PRO A 117 15.20 -3.71 4.56
CA PRO A 117 15.98 -3.29 5.74
C PRO A 117 16.66 -1.93 5.61
N ASP A 118 16.95 -1.48 4.38
CA ASP A 118 17.51 -0.15 4.08
C ASP A 118 16.46 0.98 4.08
N GLY A 119 15.20 0.65 4.41
CA GLY A 119 14.07 1.57 4.43
C GLY A 119 13.44 1.84 3.06
N SER A 120 13.96 1.24 1.99
CA SER A 120 13.41 1.44 0.65
C SER A 120 12.12 0.65 0.44
N CYS A 121 11.17 1.22 -0.31
CA CYS A 121 9.91 0.53 -0.58
C CYS A 121 10.10 -0.59 -1.61
N LEU A 122 9.57 -1.76 -1.31
CA LEU A 122 9.53 -2.94 -2.19
C LEU A 122 8.17 -3.10 -2.87
N ALA A 123 7.10 -2.71 -2.19
CA ALA A 123 5.74 -2.81 -2.70
C ALA A 123 4.82 -1.79 -2.04
N THR A 124 3.87 -1.28 -2.82
CA THR A 124 2.76 -0.45 -2.33
C THR A 124 1.47 -1.06 -2.83
N VAL A 125 0.53 -1.29 -1.91
CA VAL A 125 -0.79 -1.85 -2.18
C VAL A 125 -1.85 -0.81 -1.80
N LEU A 126 -2.80 -0.54 -2.71
CA LEU A 126 -3.92 0.38 -2.48
C LEU A 126 -5.23 -0.28 -2.90
N ALA A 127 -6.19 -0.38 -1.97
CA ALA A 127 -7.43 -1.15 -2.17
C ALA A 127 -7.15 -2.55 -2.74
N GLY A 128 -6.17 -3.25 -2.17
CA GLY A 128 -5.78 -4.61 -2.60
C GLY A 128 -5.06 -4.70 -3.94
N ARG A 129 -4.86 -3.58 -4.65
CA ARG A 129 -4.12 -3.54 -5.91
C ARG A 129 -2.64 -3.25 -5.65
N LEU A 130 -1.75 -4.07 -6.19
CA LEU A 130 -0.32 -3.84 -6.19
C LEU A 130 0.04 -2.73 -7.18
N VAL A 131 0.13 -1.49 -6.69
CA VAL A 131 0.36 -0.28 -7.53
C VAL A 131 1.84 0.06 -7.71
N HIS A 132 2.70 -0.46 -6.83
CA HIS A 132 4.14 -0.42 -7.01
C HIS A 132 4.73 -1.77 -6.59
N ARG A 133 5.73 -2.22 -7.35
CA ARG A 133 6.61 -3.33 -7.02
C ARG A 133 8.01 -3.01 -7.51
N ARG A 134 8.98 -3.08 -6.61
CA ARG A 134 10.41 -3.04 -6.97
C ARG A 134 10.80 -4.37 -7.61
N LYS A 135 11.55 -4.29 -8.71
CA LYS A 135 12.09 -5.47 -9.41
C LYS A 135 13.28 -6.04 -8.66
#